data_AF-G3CJR2-F1
#
_entry.id   AF-G3CJR2-F1
#
_cell.length_a   1.000
_cell.length_b   1.000
_cell.length_c   1.000
_cell.angle_alpha   90.00
_cell.angle_beta   90.00
_cell.angle_gamma   90.00
#
_symmetry.space_group_name_H-M   'P 1'
#
loop_
_entity.id
_entity.type
_entity.pdbx_description
1 polymer ?
#
loop_
_entity_poly.entity_id
_entity_poly.type
_entity_poly.pdbx_seq_one_letter_code
_entity_poly.pdbx_strand_id
1 'polypeptide(L)' 'RCLTPKKNYIVLTSIFVANGGDGFDMFKKEANTTHVYEEDDLNIMAKYLEKTSPVYPGEEGRVIIPRELKPLKEK' A
#
# COMPACT_ATOMS: atom_id res chain seq x y z
N ARG A 1 13.69 0.97 11.23
CA ARG A 1 13.94 -0.48 11.01
C ARG A 1 13.94 -0.72 9.51
N CYS A 2 14.94 -1.38 8.94
CA CYS A 2 15.02 -1.60 7.49
C CYS A 2 14.18 -2.79 7.04
N LEU A 3 13.67 -2.75 5.81
CA LEU A 3 13.07 -3.91 5.13
C LEU A 3 14.13 -4.99 4.91
N THR A 4 13.75 -6.26 5.07
CA THR A 4 14.64 -7.40 4.83
C THR A 4 14.20 -8.14 3.57
N PRO A 5 15.01 -8.20 2.50
CA PRO A 5 14.56 -8.70 1.19
C PRO A 5 14.06 -10.16 1.16
N LYS A 6 14.50 -11.00 2.12
CA LYS A 6 14.11 -12.42 2.19
C LYS A 6 13.02 -12.70 3.22
N LYS A 7 12.37 -11.67 3.75
CA LYS A 7 11.25 -11.82 4.70
C LYS A 7 9.93 -11.61 3.98
N ASN A 8 8.94 -12.41 4.36
CA ASN A 8 7.56 -12.21 3.94
C ASN A 8 6.87 -11.23 4.87
N TYR A 9 6.00 -10.39 4.30
CA TYR A 9 5.21 -9.40 5.00
C TYR A 9 3.75 -9.55 4.60
N ILE A 10 2.85 -9.40 5.58
CA ILE A 10 1.42 -9.27 5.29
C ILE A 10 1.16 -7.80 4.99
N VAL A 11 0.55 -7.53 3.84
CA VAL A 11 0.21 -6.19 3.37
C VAL A 11 -1.28 -6.16 3.03
N LEU A 12 -1.93 -5.04 3.37
CA LEU A 12 -3.30 -4.74 2.96
C LEU A 12 -3.25 -3.77 1.78
N THR A 13 -4.02 -4.05 0.73
CA THR A 13 -4.15 -3.18 -0.45
C THR A 13 -5.53 -3.38 -1.08
N SER A 14 -5.90 -2.53 -2.04
CA SER A 14 -7.16 -2.66 -2.78
C SER A 14 -7.11 -3.81 -3.80
N ILE A 15 -8.27 -4.35 -4.15
CA ILE A 15 -8.39 -5.44 -5.13
C ILE A 15 -7.86 -5.04 -6.52
N PHE A 16 -7.95 -3.75 -6.88
CA PHE A 16 -7.41 -3.22 -8.13
C PHE A 16 -5.89 -3.38 -8.19
N VAL A 17 -5.17 -2.93 -7.17
CA VAL A 17 -3.70 -3.02 -7.09
C VAL A 17 -3.24 -4.46 -6.92
N ALA A 18 -3.94 -5.25 -6.10
CA ALA A 18 -3.64 -6.68 -5.92
C ALA A 18 -3.68 -7.46 -7.24
N ASN A 19 -4.54 -7.05 -8.17
CA ASN A 19 -4.68 -7.64 -9.50
C ASN A 19 -3.79 -7.01 -10.58
N GLY A 20 -2.80 -6.20 -10.21
CA GLY A 20 -1.83 -5.60 -11.15
C GLY A 20 -2.26 -4.26 -11.76
N GLY A 21 -3.27 -3.59 -11.18
CA GLY A 21 -3.62 -2.21 -11.55
C GLY A 21 -2.40 -1.27 -11.48
N ASP A 22 -2.40 -0.22 -12.30
CA ASP A 22 -1.31 0.78 -12.41
C ASP A 22 0.10 0.20 -12.65
N GLY A 23 0.20 -1.02 -13.20
CA GLY A 23 1.48 -1.68 -13.47
C GLY A 23 2.11 -2.37 -12.26
N PHE A 24 1.38 -2.52 -11.15
CA PHE A 24 1.82 -3.28 -9.97
C PHE A 24 1.69 -4.80 -10.14
N ASP A 25 2.18 -5.31 -11.27
CA ASP A 25 2.13 -6.72 -11.68
C ASP A 25 2.75 -7.68 -10.66
N MET A 26 3.69 -7.20 -9.83
CA MET A 26 4.35 -8.04 -8.83
C MET A 26 3.35 -8.60 -7.81
N PHE A 27 2.28 -7.87 -7.46
CA PHE A 27 1.26 -8.40 -6.55
C PHE A 27 0.52 -9.58 -7.19
N LYS A 28 0.08 -9.43 -8.43
CA LYS A 28 -0.63 -10.48 -9.16
C LYS A 28 0.23 -11.73 -9.37
N LYS A 29 1.54 -11.55 -9.61
CA LYS A 29 2.46 -12.64 -9.98
C LYS A 29 3.08 -13.33 -8.77
N GLU A 30 3.39 -12.60 -7.70
CA GLU A 30 4.26 -13.08 -6.61
C GLU A 30 3.57 -13.10 -5.24
N ALA A 31 2.51 -12.30 -5.02
CA ALA A 31 1.84 -12.28 -3.73
C ALA A 31 0.82 -13.42 -3.59
N ASN A 32 0.66 -13.91 -2.36
CA ASN A 32 -0.40 -14.86 -2.02
C ASN A 32 -1.54 -14.12 -1.31
N THR A 33 -2.72 -14.08 -1.94
CA THR A 33 -3.91 -13.47 -1.36
C THR A 33 -4.49 -14.39 -0.29
N THR A 34 -4.23 -14.06 0.98
CA THR A 34 -4.72 -14.86 2.12
C THR A 34 -6.16 -14.53 2.50
N HIS A 35 -6.65 -13.32 2.17
CA HIS A 35 -7.99 -12.86 2.50
C HIS A 35 -8.41 -11.72 1.58
N VAL A 36 -9.71 -11.65 1.26
CA VAL A 36 -10.35 -10.52 0.59
C VAL A 36 -11.49 -10.06 1.49
N TYR A 37 -11.44 -8.81 1.92
CA TYR A 37 -12.53 -8.21 2.70
C TYR A 37 -13.69 -7.85 1.76
N GLU A 38 -14.92 -8.16 2.19
CA GLU A 38 -16.13 -7.87 1.42
C GLU A 38 -16.58 -6.41 1.52
N GLU A 39 -16.08 -5.69 2.52
CA GLU A 39 -16.42 -4.28 2.74
C GLU A 39 -15.69 -3.39 1.74
N ASP A 40 -16.42 -2.45 1.13
CA ASP A 40 -15.85 -1.49 0.21
C ASP A 40 -15.01 -0.42 0.91
N ASP A 41 -14.06 0.13 0.15
CA ASP A 41 -13.08 1.12 0.61
C ASP A 41 -13.74 2.36 1.23
N LEU A 42 -14.92 2.76 0.73
CA LEU A 42 -15.63 3.96 1.20
C LEU A 42 -16.21 3.76 2.59
N ASN A 43 -16.86 2.61 2.82
CA ASN A 43 -17.43 2.25 4.11
C ASN A 43 -16.33 2.07 5.18
N ILE A 44 -15.21 1.43 4.83
CA ILE A 44 -14.06 1.31 5.74
C ILE A 44 -13.51 2.69 6.11
N MET A 45 -13.36 3.58 5.13
CA MET A 45 -12.89 4.95 5.38
C MET A 45 -13.86 5.74 6.26
N ALA A 46 -15.17 5.64 6.02
CA ALA A 46 -16.18 6.30 6.85
C ALA A 46 -16.08 5.85 8.32
N LYS A 47 -16.01 4.53 8.57
CA LYS A 47 -15.82 3.98 9.93
C LYS A 47 -14.53 4.45 10.59
N TYR A 48 -13.43 4.55 9.82
CA TYR A 48 -12.16 5.06 10.33
C TYR A 48 -12.28 6.52 10.76
N LEU A 49 -12.91 7.37 9.95
CA LEU A 49 -13.11 8.79 10.25
C LEU A 49 -14.02 9.00 11.48
N GLU A 50 -15.10 8.24 11.59
CA GLU A 50 -15.97 8.28 12.77
C GLU A 50 -15.20 7.96 14.05
N LYS A 51 -14.35 6.94 14.03
CA LYS A 51 -13.55 6.52 15.19
C LYS A 51 -12.41 7.46 15.53
N THR A 52 -11.88 8.18 14.54
CA THR A 52 -10.69 9.05 14.70
C THR A 52 -11.02 10.54 14.75
N SER A 53 -12.30 10.88 14.87
CA SER A 53 -12.77 12.26 14.93
C SER A 53 -12.41 12.93 16.27
N PRO A 54 -11.99 14.21 16.27
CA PRO A 54 -11.71 15.04 15.09
C PRO A 54 -10.38 14.66 14.40
N VAL A 55 -10.34 14.79 13.07
CA VAL A 55 -9.16 14.43 12.27
C VAL A 55 -8.06 15.47 12.41
N TYR A 56 -6.84 15.03 12.69
CA TYR A 56 -5.63 15.86 12.75
C TYR A 56 -4.62 15.43 11.69
N PRO A 57 -4.67 16.00 10.46
CA PRO A 57 -3.71 15.65 9.41
C PRO A 57 -2.34 16.30 9.68
N GLY A 58 -1.27 15.62 9.24
CA GLY A 58 0.10 16.14 9.31
C GLY A 58 1.05 15.43 8.35
N GLU A 59 2.12 16.12 7.97
CA GLU A 59 3.21 15.52 7.19
C GLU A 59 4.13 14.71 8.12
N GLU A 60 4.11 13.39 7.96
CA GLU A 60 4.87 12.47 8.82
C GLU A 60 6.13 11.90 8.16
N GLY A 61 6.50 12.40 6.97
CA GLY A 61 7.70 11.95 6.25
C GLY A 61 7.64 10.49 5.76
N ARG A 62 6.43 9.97 5.47
CA ARG A 62 6.23 8.57 5.01
C ARG A 62 6.79 8.29 3.61
N VAL A 63 6.83 9.31 2.74
CA VAL A 63 7.36 9.22 1.37
C VAL A 63 8.22 10.45 1.10
N ILE A 64 9.40 10.24 0.51
CA ILE A 64 10.31 11.31 0.08
C ILE A 64 10.58 11.11 -1.40
N ILE A 65 10.13 12.05 -2.23
CA ILE A 65 10.40 12.05 -3.67
C ILE A 65 11.65 12.90 -3.90
N PRO A 66 12.77 12.32 -4.38
CA PRO A 66 13.97 13.08 -4.67
C PRO A 66 13.75 13.97 -5.89
N ARG A 67 14.40 15.15 -5.91
CA ARG A 67 14.31 16.13 -7.00
C ARG A 67 14.82 15.58 -8.35
N GLU A 68 15.72 14.60 -8.29
CA GLU A 68 16.21 13.84 -9.45
C GLU A 68 15.91 12.35 -9.23
N LEU A 69 15.17 11.76 -10.16
CA LEU A 69 14.96 10.31 -10.19
C LEU A 69 16.17 9.66 -10.83
N LYS A 70 16.90 8.86 -10.07
CA LYS A 70 17.96 8.02 -10.65
C LYS A 70 17.31 6.87 -11.41
N PRO A 71 17.73 6.57 -12.64
CA PRO A 71 17.26 5.39 -13.35
C PRO A 71 17.45 4.15 -12.49
N LEU A 72 16.48 3.25 -12.50
CA LEU A 72 16.65 1.93 -11.92
C LEU A 72 17.82 1.27 -12.67
N LYS A 73 18.89 0.91 -11.95
CA LYS A 73 19.98 0.14 -12.54
C LYS A 73 19.41 -1.21 -12.97
N GLU A 74 19.43 -1.47 -14.27
CA GLU A 74 19.15 -2.81 -14.79
C GLU A 74 20.18 -3.79 -14.20
N LYS A 75 19.69 -4.95 -13.77
CA LYS A 75 20.51 -6.04 -13.23
C LYS A 75 20.91 -7.00 -14.34
#